data_AF-A0A9D9Z6L3-F1
#
_entry.id   AF-A0A9D9Z6L3-F1
#
_cell.length_a   1.000
_cell.length_b   1.000
_cell.length_c   1.000
_cell.angle_alpha   90.00
_cell.angle_beta   90.00
_cell.angle_gamma   90.00
#
_symmetry.space_group_name_H-M   'P 1'
#
loop_
_entity.id
_entity.type
_entity.pdbx_description
1 polymer ?
#
loop_
_entity_poly.entity_id
_entity_poly.type
_entity_poly.pdbx_seq_one_letter_code
_entity_poly.pdbx_strand_id
1 'polypeptide(L)'
;MQMPMQISLDEVLSMLLARVDSLAFNDENLKTKFNILARAMYRKGLISDEDIVDSIREEHRILADLGLIQEVPADDVIRTVAEGILQWVKGDAAAIKKAMEDYEKKLQELAKQQAEKPKIDVASPAVLQQLDMLSGKGKGKSKLIY
;
A
#
# COMPACT_ATOMS: atom_id res chain seq x y z
N MET A 1 4.63 -28.17 35.22
CA MET A 1 4.47 -28.56 33.81
C MET A 1 3.85 -27.37 33.08
N GLN A 2 4.60 -26.71 32.19
CA GLN A 2 4.00 -25.76 31.25
C GLN A 2 3.31 -26.61 30.18
N MET A 3 1.98 -26.57 30.17
CA MET A 3 1.19 -27.18 29.10
C MET A 3 1.51 -26.43 27.80
N PRO A 4 1.82 -27.12 26.69
CA PRO A 4 1.98 -26.47 25.40
C PRO A 4 0.65 -25.82 25.02
N MET A 5 0.60 -24.49 24.95
CA MET A 5 -0.57 -23.78 24.45
C MET A 5 -0.80 -24.19 23.00
N GLN A 6 -1.87 -24.95 22.76
CA GLN A 6 -2.36 -25.23 21.42
C GLN A 6 -3.18 -24.03 20.97
N ILE A 7 -2.54 -23.12 20.22
CA ILE A 7 -3.20 -21.96 19.63
C ILE A 7 -3.89 -22.41 18.35
N SER A 8 -5.20 -22.16 18.22
CA SER A 8 -5.96 -22.45 17.00
C SER A 8 -5.69 -21.41 15.90
N LEU A 9 -5.94 -21.73 14.63
CA LEU A 9 -5.80 -20.78 13.53
C LEU A 9 -6.67 -19.53 13.74
N ASP A 10 -7.90 -19.71 14.22
CA ASP A 10 -8.83 -18.61 14.50
C ASP A 10 -8.33 -17.70 15.63
N GLU A 11 -7.64 -18.28 16.61
CA GLU A 11 -7.02 -17.52 17.70
C GLU A 11 -5.80 -16.73 17.19
N VAL A 12 -4.97 -17.30 16.31
CA VAL A 12 -3.91 -16.56 15.62
C VAL A 12 -4.48 -15.42 14.78
N LEU A 13 -5.54 -15.66 14.00
CA LEU A 13 -6.19 -14.63 13.18
C LEU A 13 -6.79 -13.51 14.05
N SER A 14 -7.44 -13.87 15.16
CA SER A 14 -7.99 -12.89 16.11
C SER A 14 -6.90 -12.04 16.76
N MET A 15 -5.77 -12.65 17.13
CA MET A 15 -4.61 -11.93 17.67
C MET A 15 -3.99 -11.00 16.62
N LEU A 16 -3.91 -11.44 15.35
CA LEU A 16 -3.41 -10.61 14.25
C LEU A 16 -4.32 -9.42 13.98
N LEU A 17 -5.64 -9.63 13.92
CA LEU A 17 -6.63 -8.56 13.74
C LEU A 17 -6.54 -7.53 14.87
N ALA A 18 -6.52 -7.99 16.13
CA ALA A 18 -6.38 -7.10 17.28
C ALA A 18 -5.08 -6.28 17.23
N ARG A 19 -3.99 -6.88 16.73
CA ARG A 19 -2.72 -6.16 16.55
C ARG A 19 -2.79 -5.13 15.43
N VAL A 20 -3.42 -5.47 14.30
CA VAL A 20 -3.63 -4.55 13.17
C VAL A 20 -4.49 -3.36 13.60
N ASP A 21 -5.60 -3.60 14.30
CA ASP A 21 -6.47 -2.54 14.81
C ASP A 21 -5.73 -1.63 15.78
N SER A 22 -4.92 -2.20 16.67
CA SER A 22 -4.08 -1.43 17.60
C SER A 22 -3.05 -0.56 16.87
N LEU A 23 -2.43 -1.07 15.79
CA LEU A 23 -1.49 -0.30 14.98
C LEU A 23 -2.20 0.83 14.23
N ALA A 24 -3.38 0.57 13.66
CA ALA A 24 -4.18 1.58 12.98
C ALA A 24 -4.60 2.71 13.93
N PHE A 25 -5.09 2.37 15.13
CA PHE A 25 -5.45 3.37 16.14
C PHE A 25 -4.26 4.22 16.59
N ASN A 26 -3.10 3.59 16.79
CA ASN A 26 -1.88 4.30 17.17
C ASN A 26 -1.41 5.27 16.08
N ASP A 27 -1.51 4.86 14.82
CA ASP A 27 -1.18 5.69 13.66
C ASP A 27 -2.11 6.91 13.55
N GLU A 28 -3.43 6.72 13.70
CA GLU A 28 -4.41 7.83 13.72
C GLU A 28 -4.15 8.83 14.86
N ASN A 29 -3.84 8.32 16.05
CA ASN A 29 -3.52 9.15 17.21
C ASN A 29 -2.22 9.95 16.97
N LEU A 30 -1.20 9.34 16.38
CA LEU A 30 0.05 10.02 16.05
C LEU A 30 -0.17 11.11 15.00
N LYS A 31 -0.90 10.81 13.92
CA LYS A 31 -1.29 11.79 12.89
C LYS A 31 -2.04 12.97 13.49
N THR A 32 -2.98 12.70 14.40
CA THR A 32 -3.74 13.75 15.08
C THR A 32 -2.83 14.67 15.88
N LYS A 33 -1.96 14.12 16.72
CA LYS A 33 -1.00 14.90 17.53
C LYS A 33 -0.04 15.70 16.65
N PHE A 34 0.48 15.09 15.60
CA PHE A 34 1.35 15.75 14.63
C PHE A 34 0.64 16.94 13.97
N ASN A 35 -0.57 16.74 13.44
CA ASN A 35 -1.33 17.80 12.78
C ASN A 35 -1.61 18.98 13.71
N ILE A 36 -1.94 18.72 14.98
CA ILE A 36 -2.16 19.78 15.99
C ILE A 36 -0.88 20.58 16.22
N LEU A 37 0.25 19.89 16.44
CA LEU A 37 1.54 20.53 16.71
C LEU A 37 2.05 21.30 15.49
N ALA A 38 2.06 20.69 14.31
CA ALA A 38 2.47 21.32 13.07
C ALA A 38 1.62 22.57 12.76
N ARG A 39 0.30 22.50 12.92
CA ARG A 39 -0.59 23.66 12.77
C ARG A 39 -0.32 24.75 13.80
N ALA A 40 0.03 24.39 15.03
CA ALA A 40 0.40 25.36 16.05
C ALA A 40 1.73 26.07 15.70
N MET A 41 2.72 25.34 15.18
CA MET A 41 4.00 25.90 14.72
C MET A 41 3.80 26.81 13.50
N TYR A 42 3.02 26.35 12.52
CA TYR A 42 2.71 27.10 11.30
C TYR A 42 2.01 28.43 11.59
N ARG A 43 0.98 28.42 12.46
CA ARG A 43 0.28 29.66 12.86
C ARG A 43 1.16 30.64 13.62
N LYS A 44 2.22 30.16 14.27
CA LYS A 44 3.22 31.00 14.95
C LYS A 44 4.33 31.49 14.02
N GLY A 45 4.32 31.08 12.75
CA GLY A 45 5.37 31.41 11.78
C GLY A 45 6.70 30.72 12.04
N LEU A 46 6.70 29.62 12.81
CA LEU A 46 7.91 28.85 13.10
C LEU A 46 8.31 27.91 11.96
N ILE A 47 7.33 27.56 11.12
CA ILE A 47 7.52 26.77 9.90
C ILE A 47 6.69 27.43 8.79
N SER A 48 7.21 27.38 7.57
CA SER A 48 6.62 27.93 6.36
C SER A 48 6.37 26.84 5.31
N ASP A 49 5.74 27.22 4.20
CA ASP A 49 5.52 26.31 3.07
C ASP A 49 6.85 25.82 2.48
N GLU A 50 7.84 26.72 2.37
CA GLU A 50 9.17 26.38 1.84
C GLU A 50 9.92 25.43 2.78
N ASP A 51 9.83 25.64 4.10
CA ASP A 51 10.47 24.75 5.09
C ASP A 51 10.00 23.31 4.95
N ILE A 52 8.71 23.10 4.61
CA ILE A 52 8.14 21.77 4.39
C ILE A 52 8.66 21.17 3.07
N VAL A 53 8.68 21.96 1.98
CA VAL A 53 9.22 21.52 0.68
C VAL A 53 10.69 21.11 0.80
N ASP A 54 11.50 21.95 1.45
CA ASP A 54 12.92 21.70 1.67
C ASP A 54 13.16 20.48 2.54
N SER A 55 12.36 20.30 3.60
CA SER A 55 12.44 19.12 4.47
C SER A 55 12.15 17.82 3.70
N ILE A 56 11.17 17.83 2.80
CA ILE A 56 10.84 16.66 1.95
C ILE A 56 11.98 16.38 0.97
N ARG A 57 12.54 17.42 0.37
CA ARG A 57 13.69 17.28 -0.54
C ARG A 57 14.90 16.68 0.18
N GLU A 58 15.16 17.17 1.39
CA GLU A 58 16.25 16.67 2.23
C GLU A 58 16.04 15.23 2.66
N GLU A 59 14.82 14.85 3.06
CA GLU A 59 14.49 13.46 3.38
C GLU A 59 14.78 12.53 2.18
N HIS A 60 14.37 12.90 0.96
CA HIS A 60 14.66 12.10 -0.22
C HIS A 60 16.16 12.04 -0.55
N ARG A 61 16.93 13.11 -0.28
CA ARG A 61 18.40 13.06 -0.41
C ARG A 61 19.00 12.07 0.58
N ILE A 62 18.58 12.11 1.84
CA ILE A 62 19.03 11.16 2.86
C ILE A 62 18.71 9.72 2.43
N LEU A 63 17.50 9.47 1.93
CA LEU A 63 17.10 8.15 1.43
C LEU A 63 17.96 7.69 0.23
N ALA A 64 18.34 8.61 -0.67
CA ALA A 64 19.21 8.31 -1.80
C ALA A 64 20.64 8.00 -1.32
N ASP A 65 21.17 8.78 -0.38
CA ASP A 65 22.50 8.58 0.21
C ASP A 65 22.60 7.26 0.98
N LEU A 66 21.49 6.82 1.60
CA LEU A 66 21.38 5.51 2.24
C LEU A 66 21.19 4.34 1.24
N GLY A 67 21.04 4.64 -0.06
CA GLY A 67 20.82 3.63 -1.10
C GLY A 67 19.43 2.99 -1.07
N LEU A 68 18.45 3.61 -0.38
CA LEU A 68 17.07 3.13 -0.30
C LEU A 68 16.25 3.50 -1.53
N ILE A 69 16.64 4.57 -2.22
CA ILE A 69 16.06 5.02 -3.49
C ILE A 69 17.17 5.29 -4.52
N GLN A 70 16.84 5.18 -5.81
CA GLN A 70 17.83 5.34 -6.88
C GLN A 70 18.17 6.79 -7.17
N GLU A 71 17.18 7.68 -7.11
CA GLU A 71 17.34 9.10 -7.36
C GLU A 71 16.32 9.90 -6.55
N VAL A 72 16.65 11.18 -6.31
CA VAL A 72 15.72 12.12 -5.68
C VAL A 72 14.59 12.43 -6.67
N PRO A 73 13.31 12.34 -6.26
CA PRO A 73 12.19 12.68 -7.14
C PRO A 73 12.28 14.10 -7.69
N ALA A 74 11.64 14.31 -8.84
CA ALA A 74 11.55 15.63 -9.46
C ALA A 74 10.79 16.64 -8.56
N ASP A 75 11.09 17.93 -8.74
CA ASP A 75 10.60 19.01 -7.86
C ASP A 75 9.06 19.12 -7.87
N ASP A 76 8.41 18.80 -8.98
CA ASP A 76 6.95 18.75 -9.11
C ASP A 76 6.33 17.67 -8.23
N VAL A 77 6.97 16.50 -8.13
CA VAL A 77 6.53 15.41 -7.24
C VAL A 77 6.72 15.83 -5.79
N ILE A 78 7.86 16.42 -5.45
CA ILE A 78 8.15 16.93 -4.10
C ILE A 78 7.10 17.98 -3.68
N ARG A 79 6.80 18.93 -4.57
CA ARG A 79 5.76 19.95 -4.33
C ARG A 79 4.38 19.34 -4.16
N THR A 80 4.03 18.34 -4.95
CA THR A 80 2.74 17.63 -4.81
C THR A 80 2.61 16.97 -3.43
N VAL A 81 3.67 16.34 -2.94
CA VAL A 81 3.70 15.74 -1.60
C VAL A 81 3.60 16.84 -0.53
N ALA A 82 4.33 17.93 -0.70
CA ALA A 82 4.31 19.07 0.20
C ALA A 82 2.91 19.71 0.29
N GLU A 83 2.22 19.89 -0.85
CA GLU A 83 0.86 20.41 -0.90
C GLU A 83 -0.11 19.54 -0.10
N GLY A 84 -0.01 18.22 -0.21
CA GLY A 84 -0.81 17.29 0.58
C GLY A 84 -0.59 17.49 2.08
N ILE A 85 0.66 17.56 2.53
CA ILE A 85 1.00 17.82 3.95
C ILE A 85 0.47 19.19 4.38
N LEU A 86 0.67 20.23 3.56
CA LEU A 86 0.24 21.59 3.84
C LEU A 86 -1.28 21.71 3.98
N GLN A 87 -2.07 20.97 3.21
CA GLN A 87 -3.54 20.95 3.37
C GLN A 87 -3.95 20.51 4.78
N TRP A 88 -3.30 19.47 5.34
CA TRP A 88 -3.55 19.00 6.70
C TRP A 88 -3.04 19.97 7.77
N VAL A 89 -1.84 20.55 7.56
CA VAL A 89 -1.26 21.54 8.47
C VAL A 89 -2.14 22.78 8.53
N LYS A 90 -2.54 23.34 7.38
CA LYS A 90 -3.43 24.51 7.26
C LYS A 90 -4.86 24.19 7.73
N GLY A 91 -5.25 22.92 7.72
CA GLY A 91 -6.57 22.47 8.16
C GLY A 91 -7.67 22.82 7.18
N ASP A 92 -7.36 22.85 5.88
CA ASP A 92 -8.34 23.11 4.83
C ASP A 92 -9.21 21.86 4.60
N ALA A 93 -10.26 21.74 5.41
CA ALA A 93 -11.18 20.61 5.36
C ALA A 93 -11.91 20.52 4.00
N ALA A 94 -12.10 21.63 3.29
CA ALA A 94 -12.74 21.61 1.99
C ALA A 94 -11.81 21.03 0.92
N ALA A 95 -10.55 21.46 0.90
CA ALA A 95 -9.53 20.89 0.02
C ALA A 95 -9.29 19.40 0.31
N ILE A 96 -9.23 19.01 1.58
CA ILE A 96 -9.07 17.61 1.99
C ILE A 96 -10.23 16.76 1.50
N LYS A 97 -11.48 17.19 1.70
CA LYS A 97 -12.66 16.45 1.21
C LYS A 97 -12.62 16.27 -0.30
N LYS A 98 -12.30 17.34 -1.04
CA LYS A 98 -12.18 17.28 -2.49
C LYS A 98 -11.08 16.29 -2.92
N ALA A 99 -9.91 16.32 -2.29
CA ALA A 99 -8.83 15.39 -2.57
C ALA A 99 -9.24 13.92 -2.30
N MET A 100 -10.03 13.67 -1.25
CA MET A 100 -10.58 12.34 -0.97
C MET A 100 -11.58 11.88 -2.04
N GLU A 101 -12.49 12.76 -2.48
CA GLU A 101 -13.44 12.46 -3.55
C GLU A 101 -12.73 12.16 -4.88
N ASP A 102 -11.70 12.94 -5.23
CA ASP A 102 -10.93 12.75 -6.45
C ASP A 102 -10.12 11.44 -6.40
N TYR A 103 -9.60 11.08 -5.23
CA TYR A 103 -8.93 9.79 -5.02
C TYR A 103 -9.91 8.62 -5.15
N GLU A 104 -11.10 8.71 -4.54
CA GLU A 104 -12.13 7.68 -4.64
C GLU A 104 -12.58 7.47 -6.10
N LYS A 105 -12.80 8.56 -6.85
CA LYS A 105 -13.11 8.48 -8.29
C LYS A 105 -12.02 7.76 -9.07
N LYS A 106 -10.75 8.09 -8.85
CA LYS A 106 -9.62 7.40 -9.50
C LYS A 106 -9.60 5.92 -9.16
N LEU A 107 -9.87 5.54 -7.91
CA LEU A 107 -9.95 4.13 -7.53
C LEU A 107 -11.10 3.41 -8.21
N GLN A 108 -12.28 4.04 -8.29
CA GLN A 108 -13.43 3.47 -8.99
C GLN A 108 -13.17 3.32 -10.50
N GLU A 109 -12.50 4.30 -11.12
CA GLU A 109 -12.09 4.23 -12.52
C GLU A 109 -11.06 3.12 -12.78
N LEU A 110 -10.05 2.98 -11.90
CA LEU A 110 -9.09 1.88 -11.98
C LEU A 110 -9.76 0.51 -11.79
N ALA A 111 -10.71 0.40 -10.87
CA ALA A 111 -11.48 -0.82 -10.66
C ALA A 111 -12.34 -1.16 -11.90
N LYS A 112 -12.97 -0.16 -12.54
CA LYS A 112 -13.69 -0.32 -13.81
C LYS A 112 -12.75 -0.74 -14.94
N GLN A 113 -11.60 -0.10 -15.08
CA GLN A 113 -10.58 -0.48 -16.07
C GLN A 113 -10.02 -1.89 -15.82
N GLN A 114 -9.86 -2.32 -14.57
CA GLN A 114 -9.46 -3.69 -14.25
C GLN A 114 -10.58 -4.71 -14.53
N ALA A 115 -11.85 -4.33 -14.38
CA ALA A 115 -12.99 -5.14 -14.76
C ALA A 115 -13.18 -5.22 -16.29
N GLU A 116 -12.80 -4.17 -17.02
CA GLU A 116 -12.85 -4.09 -18.49
C GLU A 116 -11.63 -4.73 -19.17
N LYS A 117 -10.49 -4.87 -18.47
CA LYS A 117 -9.37 -5.68 -18.97
C LYS A 117 -9.88 -7.12 -19.16
N PRO A 118 -9.69 -7.74 -20.35
CA PRO A 118 -10.11 -9.11 -20.56
C PRO A 118 -9.44 -9.98 -19.49
N LYS A 119 -10.26 -10.68 -18.69
CA LYS A 119 -9.77 -11.71 -17.77
C LYS A 119 -8.96 -12.69 -18.60
N ILE A 120 -7.64 -12.64 -18.48
CA ILE A 120 -6.83 -13.79 -18.86
C ILE A 120 -7.21 -14.83 -17.82
N ASP A 121 -8.10 -15.75 -18.20
CA ASP A 121 -8.39 -16.95 -17.42
C ASP A 121 -7.11 -17.79 -17.40
N VAL A 122 -6.17 -17.39 -16.54
CA VAL A 122 -5.02 -18.21 -16.22
C VAL A 122 -5.58 -19.35 -15.40
N ALA A 123 -5.88 -20.45 -16.09
CA ALA A 123 -6.32 -21.68 -15.46
C ALA A 123 -5.38 -21.98 -14.29
N SER A 124 -5.94 -22.24 -13.11
CA SER A 124 -5.12 -22.52 -11.93
C SER A 124 -4.16 -23.68 -12.25
N PRO A 125 -2.96 -23.73 -11.66
CA PRO A 125 -2.01 -24.82 -11.92
C PRO A 125 -2.62 -26.22 -11.74
N ALA A 126 -3.66 -26.34 -10.92
CA ALA A 126 -4.45 -27.56 -10.74
C ALA A 126 -5.22 -27.99 -12.00
N VAL A 127 -5.74 -27.04 -12.79
CA VAL A 127 -6.43 -27.32 -14.07
C VAL A 127 -5.43 -27.77 -15.14
N LEU A 128 -4.23 -27.17 -15.17
CA LEU A 128 -3.15 -27.61 -16.05
C LEU A 128 -2.69 -29.04 -15.71
N GLN A 129 -2.55 -29.37 -14.42
CA GLN A 129 -2.20 -30.73 -13.97
C GLN A 129 -3.29 -31.76 -14.30
N GLN A 130 -4.57 -31.39 -14.23
CA GLN A 130 -5.67 -32.28 -14.60
C GLN A 130 -5.72 -32.53 -16.12
N LEU A 131 -5.45 -31.51 -16.94
CA LEU A 131 -5.31 -31.64 -18.39
C LEU A 131 -4.11 -32.53 -18.76
N ASP A 132 -2.99 -32.41 -18.06
CA ASP A 132 -1.81 -33.24 -18.29
C ASP A 132 -2.07 -34.71 -17.96
N MET A 133 -2.77 -34.98 -16.84
CA MET A 133 -3.25 -36.32 -16.47
C MET A 133 -4.26 -36.91 -17.46
N LEU A 134 -5.13 -36.09 -18.05
CA LEU A 134 -6.11 -36.52 -19.06
C LEU A 134 -5.46 -36.74 -20.44
N SER A 135 -4.43 -35.98 -20.79
CA SER A 135 -3.69 -36.10 -22.06
C SER A 135 -2.79 -37.34 -22.12
N GLY A 136 -2.40 -37.89 -20.96
CA GLY A 136 -1.54 -39.07 -20.84
C GLY A 136 -2.19 -40.42 -21.19
N LYS A 137 -3.47 -40.47 -21.60
CA LYS A 137 -4.23 -41.72 -21.80
C LYS A 137 -4.30 -42.25 -23.23
N GLY A 138 -3.27 -42.04 -24.05
CA GLY A 138 -3.23 -42.65 -25.37
C GLY A 138 -1.89 -42.54 -26.08
N LYS A 139 -0.98 -43.52 -25.87
CA LYS A 139 -0.01 -43.97 -26.89
C LYS A 139 0.57 -45.35 -26.55
N GLY A 140 -0.09 -46.36 -27.13
CA GLY A 140 0.53 -47.46 -27.87
C GLY A 140 1.56 -48.36 -27.17
N LYS A 141 1.11 -49.51 -26.68
CA LYS A 141 1.90 -50.74 -26.73
C LYS A 141 2.12 -51.11 -28.21
N SER A 142 3.35 -51.05 -28.71
CA SER A 142 3.75 -51.84 -29.87
C SER A 142 4.98 -52.67 -29.52
N LYS A 143 4.79 -53.98 -29.40
CA LYS A 143 5.84 -54.99 -29.44
C LYS A 143 6.67 -54.80 -30.72
N LEU A 144 7.99 -54.79 -30.58
CA LEU A 144 8.90 -55.25 -31.63
C LEU A 144 9.63 -56.48 -31.09
N ILE A 145 9.31 -57.63 -31.71
CA ILE A 145 10.06 -58.87 -31.65
C ILE A 145 10.73 -58.98 -33.03
N TYR A 146 12.03 -58.69 -33.10
CA TYR A 146 13.14 -59.44 -33.72
C TYR A 146 14.37 -58.53 -33.76
#